data_AF-A0A7C3N1H2-F1
#
_entry.id   AF-A0A7C3N1H2-F1
#
_cell.length_a   1.000
_cell.length_b   1.000
_cell.length_c   1.000
_cell.angle_alpha   90.00
_cell.angle_beta   90.00
_cell.angle_gamma   90.00
#
_symmetry.space_group_name_H-M   'P 1'
#
loop_
_entity.id
_entity.type
_entity.pdbx_description
1 polymer ?
#
loop_
_entity_poly.entity_id
_entity_poly.type
_entity_poly.pdbx_seq_one_letter_code
_entity_poly.pdbx_strand_id
1 'polypeptide(L)'
;MSKYKPIMEFQYSRRLRYRKKGQVNYFTYKGRKVKAYITPNGRKLQILDISKSIQADFTDVEKVIPYDGKLKVVKKPPQPPQVQAPAPKKEEEKPKPPEFQLNFSDVI
;
A
#
# COMPACT_ATOMS: atom_id res chain seq x y z
N MET A 1 3.00 -14.73 13.48
CA MET A 1 4.39 -14.97 13.01
C MET A 1 4.40 -15.08 11.49
N SER A 2 5.16 -14.25 10.79
CA SER A 2 5.36 -14.41 9.35
C SER A 2 6.14 -15.71 9.12
N LYS A 3 5.50 -16.70 8.49
CA LYS A 3 6.08 -18.04 8.24
C LYS A 3 7.30 -18.00 7.29
N TYR A 4 7.48 -16.89 6.59
CA TYR A 4 8.54 -16.70 5.60
C TYR A 4 9.28 -15.38 5.88
N LYS A 5 10.54 -15.30 5.45
CA LYS A 5 11.34 -14.06 5.42
C LYS A 5 11.19 -13.43 4.02
N PRO A 6 10.29 -12.46 3.83
CA PRO A 6 10.13 -11.81 2.53
C PRO A 6 11.31 -10.89 2.23
N ILE A 7 11.72 -10.85 0.96
CA ILE A 7 12.68 -9.85 0.47
C ILE A 7 11.97 -8.50 0.35
N MET A 8 10.72 -8.51 -0.12
CA MET A 8 9.91 -7.32 -0.34
C MET A 8 8.44 -7.60 -0.04
N GLU A 9 7.73 -6.59 0.48
CA GLU A 9 6.29 -6.66 0.71
C GLU A 9 5.57 -5.59 -0.11
N PHE A 10 4.48 -5.98 -0.75
CA PHE A 10 3.66 -5.07 -1.52
C PHE A 10 2.20 -5.20 -1.16
N GLN A 11 1.48 -4.09 -1.19
CA GLN A 11 0.04 -4.09 -1.22
C GLN A 11 -0.42 -4.37 -2.65
N TYR A 12 -1.35 -5.31 -2.83
CA TYR A 12 -1.92 -5.60 -4.14
C TYR A 12 -3.41 -5.28 -4.13
N SER A 13 -3.88 -4.61 -5.18
CA SER A 13 -5.23 -4.03 -5.23
C SER A 13 -6.28 -4.96 -5.86
N ARG A 14 -5.87 -6.05 -6.51
CA ARG A 14 -6.76 -6.89 -7.33
C ARG A 14 -7.01 -8.28 -6.72
N ARG A 15 -8.27 -8.71 -6.71
CA ARG A 15 -8.65 -10.08 -6.31
C ARG A 15 -8.02 -11.09 -7.28
N LEU A 16 -7.33 -12.07 -6.71
CA LEU A 16 -6.74 -13.20 -7.44
C LEU A 16 -7.86 -14.15 -7.89
N ARG A 17 -7.92 -14.47 -9.19
CA ARG A 17 -8.88 -15.45 -9.73
C ARG A 17 -8.35 -16.88 -9.65
N TYR A 18 -7.10 -17.10 -10.05
CA TYR A 18 -6.53 -18.44 -10.27
C TYR A 18 -5.40 -18.84 -9.29
N ARG A 19 -5.20 -18.09 -8.21
CA ARG A 19 -4.12 -18.33 -7.23
C ARG A 19 -4.67 -18.35 -5.81
N LYS A 20 -4.19 -19.29 -5.01
CA LYS A 20 -4.69 -19.51 -3.65
C LYS A 20 -4.02 -18.54 -2.68
N LYS A 21 -4.84 -17.89 -1.84
CA LYS A 21 -4.37 -17.08 -0.71
C LYS A 21 -3.75 -18.00 0.35
N GLY A 22 -2.84 -17.45 1.16
CA GLY A 22 -2.17 -18.19 2.22
C GLY A 22 -1.15 -19.22 1.71
N GLN A 23 -0.79 -19.18 0.43
CA GLN A 23 0.13 -20.12 -0.21
C GLN A 23 1.23 -19.39 -0.99
N VAL A 24 2.33 -20.12 -1.22
CA VAL A 24 3.39 -19.70 -2.13
C VAL A 24 2.91 -19.95 -3.56
N ASN A 25 3.00 -18.90 -4.38
CA ASN A 25 2.59 -18.90 -5.77
C ASN A 25 3.76 -18.43 -6.63
N TYR A 26 3.82 -18.95 -7.86
CA TYR A 26 4.78 -18.51 -8.86
C TYR A 26 4.09 -17.61 -9.87
N PHE A 27 4.73 -16.48 -10.12
CA PHE A 27 4.31 -15.52 -11.12
C PHE A 27 5.40 -15.29 -12.15
N THR A 28 5.00 -14.80 -13.33
CA THR A 28 5.93 -14.42 -14.39
C THR A 28 5.93 -12.89 -14.57
N TYR A 29 7.12 -12.28 -14.52
CA TYR A 29 7.32 -10.85 -14.81
C TYR A 29 8.42 -10.72 -15.87
N LYS A 30 8.12 -10.07 -17.00
CA LYS A 30 9.05 -9.93 -18.14
C LYS A 30 9.73 -11.27 -18.53
N GLY A 31 8.97 -12.37 -18.54
CA GLY A 31 9.47 -13.71 -18.85
C GLY A 31 10.25 -14.43 -17.73
N ARG A 32 10.46 -13.80 -16.57
CA ARG A 32 11.15 -14.38 -15.41
C ARG A 32 10.17 -14.82 -14.33
N LYS A 33 10.49 -15.91 -13.64
CA LYS A 33 9.71 -16.41 -12.50
C LYS A 33 9.98 -15.59 -11.25
N VAL A 34 8.92 -15.32 -10.49
CA VAL A 34 8.92 -14.63 -9.21
C VAL A 34 8.18 -15.52 -8.23
N LYS A 35 8.83 -15.88 -7.13
CA LYS A 35 8.23 -16.65 -6.05
C LYS A 35 7.63 -15.68 -5.06
N ALA A 36 6.32 -15.74 -4.88
CA ALA A 36 5.62 -14.84 -3.97
C ALA A 36 4.63 -15.58 -3.08
N TYR A 37 4.63 -15.25 -1.81
CA TYR A 37 3.60 -15.65 -0.86
C TYR A 37 2.47 -14.63 -0.87
N ILE A 38 1.24 -15.13 -0.97
CA ILE A 38 0.05 -14.28 -0.85
C ILE A 38 -0.47 -14.48 0.56
N THR A 39 -0.57 -13.38 1.31
CA THR A 39 -1.13 -13.44 2.67
C THR A 39 -2.53 -14.06 2.68
N PRO A 40 -2.93 -14.79 3.75
CA PRO A 40 -4.25 -15.40 3.85
C PRO A 40 -5.37 -14.36 3.71
N ASN A 41 -5.15 -13.16 4.28
CA ASN A 41 -6.04 -12.00 4.17
C ASN A 41 -6.23 -11.53 2.72
N GLY A 42 -5.30 -11.89 1.83
CA GLY A 42 -5.36 -11.57 0.42
C GLY A 42 -5.26 -10.06 0.13
N ARG A 43 -4.48 -9.35 0.95
CA ARG A 43 -4.22 -7.90 0.80
C ARG A 43 -2.77 -7.59 0.46
N LYS A 44 -1.85 -8.47 0.88
CA LYS A 44 -0.41 -8.31 0.70
C LYS A 44 0.22 -9.47 -0.06
N LEU A 45 1.16 -9.12 -0.94
CA LEU A 45 2.00 -10.02 -1.71
C LEU A 45 3.43 -9.86 -1.21
N GLN A 46 4.01 -10.95 -0.75
CA GLN A 46 5.34 -11.03 -0.19
C GLN A 46 6.26 -11.74 -1.19
N ILE A 47 7.24 -11.04 -1.75
CA ILE A 47 8.22 -11.68 -2.64
C ILE A 47 9.22 -12.44 -1.78
N LEU A 48 9.37 -13.72 -2.06
CA LEU A 48 10.30 -14.62 -1.39
C LEU A 48 11.59 -14.81 -2.20
N ASP A 49 11.47 -14.83 -3.52
CA ASP A 49 12.59 -15.01 -4.43
C ASP A 49 12.30 -14.35 -5.78
N ILE A 50 13.31 -13.69 -6.34
CA ILE A 50 13.25 -12.93 -7.57
C ILE A 50 14.64 -12.86 -8.21
N SER A 51 14.68 -12.91 -9.54
CA SER A 51 15.94 -12.75 -10.28
C SER A 51 16.49 -11.33 -10.14
N LYS A 52 17.79 -11.20 -9.84
CA LYS A 52 18.50 -9.91 -9.66
C LYS A 52 18.29 -8.95 -10.84
N SER A 53 18.20 -9.47 -12.07
CA SER A 53 17.98 -8.66 -13.28
C SER A 53 16.67 -7.89 -13.27
N ILE A 54 15.62 -8.43 -12.64
CA ILE A 54 14.33 -7.75 -12.52
C ILE A 54 14.11 -7.15 -11.14
N GLN A 55 14.92 -7.49 -10.14
CA GLN A 55 14.79 -6.99 -8.78
C GLN A 55 14.82 -5.46 -8.71
N ALA A 56 15.63 -4.80 -9.55
CA ALA A 56 15.68 -3.34 -9.65
C ALA A 56 14.33 -2.72 -10.07
N ASP A 57 13.50 -3.43 -10.84
CA ASP A 57 12.16 -2.95 -11.18
C ASP A 57 11.20 -2.98 -9.99
N PHE A 58 11.55 -3.67 -8.89
CA PHE A 58 10.71 -3.83 -7.70
C PHE A 58 11.06 -2.85 -6.56
N THR A 59 12.12 -2.05 -6.69
CA THR A 59 12.56 -1.08 -5.67
C THR A 59 11.60 0.12 -5.55
N ASP A 60 11.23 0.75 -6.66
CA ASP A 60 10.37 1.96 -6.69
C ASP A 60 8.90 1.65 -7.02
N VAL A 61 8.39 0.60 -6.40
CA VAL A 61 7.05 0.08 -6.70
C VAL A 61 6.06 0.53 -5.67
N GLU A 62 4.98 1.16 -6.15
CA GLU A 62 3.86 1.49 -5.30
C GLU A 62 2.99 0.24 -5.05
N LYS A 63 2.63 -0.43 -6.15
CA LYS A 63 1.65 -1.53 -6.14
C LYS A 63 2.03 -2.58 -7.18
N VAL A 64 1.76 -3.84 -6.85
CA VAL A 64 1.81 -4.96 -7.80
C VAL A 64 0.42 -5.50 -8.04
N ILE A 65 0.13 -5.79 -9.30
CA ILE A 65 -1.14 -6.33 -9.76
C ILE A 65 -0.87 -7.73 -10.32
N PRO A 66 -1.20 -8.79 -9.58
CA PRO A 66 -1.17 -10.14 -10.12
C PRO A 66 -2.29 -10.33 -11.15
N TYR A 67 -1.95 -10.87 -12.33
CA TYR A 67 -2.85 -11.11 -13.46
C TYR A 67 -2.58 -12.49 -14.06
N ASP A 68 -3.46 -13.46 -13.81
CA ASP A 68 -3.45 -14.78 -14.46
C ASP A 68 -2.08 -15.46 -14.51
N GLY A 69 -1.35 -15.41 -13.38
CA GLY A 69 -0.01 -15.98 -13.26
C GLY A 69 1.12 -15.05 -13.72
N LYS A 70 0.82 -13.84 -14.17
CA LYS A 70 1.79 -12.76 -14.41
C LYS A 70 1.73 -11.71 -13.29
N LEU A 71 2.81 -10.95 -13.13
CA LEU A 71 2.80 -9.74 -12.32
C LEU A 71 2.82 -8.52 -13.25
N LYS A 72 2.06 -7.50 -12.90
CA LYS A 72 2.21 -6.15 -13.43
C LYS A 72 2.67 -5.26 -12.29
N VAL A 73 3.77 -4.55 -12.51
CA VAL A 73 4.36 -3.63 -11.55
C VAL A 73 3.90 -2.23 -11.90
N VAL A 74 3.33 -1.52 -10.93
CA VAL A 74 2.99 -0.10 -11.04
C VAL A 74 4.05 0.68 -10.27
N LYS A 75 4.93 1.33 -11.02
CA LYS A 75 5.95 2.22 -10.46
C LYS A 75 5.26 3.46 -9.92
N LYS A 76 5.80 4.03 -8.83
CA LYS A 76 5.37 5.37 -8.43
C LYS A 76 5.67 6.32 -9.61
N PRO A 77 4.74 7.20 -9.99
CA PRO A 77 5.10 8.29 -10.90
C PRO A 77 6.28 9.05 -10.27
N PRO A 78 7.27 9.48 -11.05
CA PRO A 78 8.27 10.40 -10.54
C PRO A 78 7.49 11.56 -9.95
N GLN A 79 7.67 11.80 -8.65
CA GLN A 79 7.09 12.96 -8.01
C GLN A 79 7.59 14.15 -8.83
N PRO A 80 6.71 14.97 -9.43
CA PRO A 80 7.18 16.21 -10.05
C PRO A 80 8.03 16.89 -8.98
N PRO A 81 9.22 17.44 -9.34
CA PRO A 81 10.05 18.14 -8.37
C PRO A 81 9.11 19.04 -7.59
N GLN A 82 9.00 18.80 -6.28
CA GLN A 82 8.25 19.68 -5.42
C GLN A 82 8.95 21.02 -5.57
N VAL A 83 8.44 21.86 -6.47
CA VAL A 83 8.64 23.29 -6.38
C VAL A 83 8.20 23.57 -4.97
N GLN A 84 9.16 23.87 -4.10
CA GLN A 84 8.88 24.18 -2.71
C GLN A 84 7.82 25.27 -2.75
N ALA A 85 6.56 24.90 -2.46
CA ALA A 85 5.56 25.90 -2.22
C ALA A 85 6.13 26.72 -1.05
N PRO A 86 6.22 28.05 -1.16
CA PRO A 86 6.62 28.87 -0.03
C PRO A 86 5.75 28.48 1.17
N ALA A 87 6.40 28.35 2.32
CA ALA A 87 5.90 27.77 3.56
C ALA A 87 4.39 28.03 3.82
N PRO A 88 3.66 27.06 4.41
CA PRO A 88 2.28 27.25 4.78
C PRO A 88 2.19 28.41 5.78
N LYS A 89 1.55 29.51 5.37
CA LYS A 89 1.00 30.47 6.32
C LYS A 89 0.10 29.66 7.25
N LYS A 90 0.43 29.64 8.53
CA LYS A 90 -0.46 29.23 9.62
C LYS A 90 -1.84 29.83 9.34
N GLU A 91 -2.79 28.99 8.95
CA GLU A 91 -4.18 29.38 8.96
C GLU A 91 -4.67 29.16 10.38
N GLU A 92 -5.08 30.28 10.95
CA GLU A 92 -5.44 30.52 12.32
C GLU A 92 -6.54 29.58 12.81
N GLU A 93 -6.39 29.22 14.08
CA GLU A 93 -7.33 28.53 14.93
C GLU A 93 -8.77 29.00 14.72
N LYS A 94 -9.61 28.15 14.11
CA LYS A 94 -11.06 28.38 14.03
C LYS A 94 -11.64 28.15 15.44
N PRO A 95 -12.23 29.17 16.09
CA PRO A 95 -12.70 29.02 17.46
C PRO A 95 -13.91 28.07 17.51
N LYS A 96 -13.92 27.18 18.52
CA LYS A 96 -15.07 26.34 18.86
C LYS A 96 -16.29 27.23 19.16
N PRO A 97 -17.50 26.90 18.69
CA PRO A 97 -18.71 27.59 19.15
C PRO A 97 -18.96 27.28 20.63
N PRO A 98 -19.39 28.27 21.44
CA PRO A 98 -19.64 28.07 22.86
C PRO A 98 -20.85 27.14 23.09
N GLU A 99 -20.67 26.19 24.00
CA GLU A 99 -21.75 25.38 24.59
C GLU A 99 -22.75 26.30 25.30
N PHE A 100 -23.99 26.35 24.82
CA PHE A 100 -25.10 26.88 25.60
C PHE A 100 -25.44 25.88 26.70
N GLN A 101 -24.92 26.11 27.91
CA GLN A 101 -25.45 25.48 29.12
C GLN A 101 -26.68 26.27 29.57
N LEU A 102 -27.86 25.81 29.16
CA LEU A 102 -29.13 26.20 29.78
C LEU A 102 -29.29 25.39 31.07
N ASN A 103 -28.72 25.89 32.16
CA ASN A 103 -29.06 25.42 33.50
C ASN A 103 -30.41 26.02 33.89
N PHE A 104 -31.37 25.13 34.11
CA PHE A 104 -32.61 25.42 34.83
C PHE A 104 -32.31 25.71 36.30
N SER A 105 -33.22 26.44 36.96
CA SER A 105 -33.45 26.58 38.42
C SER A 105 -33.07 27.95 39.01
N ASP A 106 -34.08 28.75 39.33
CA ASP A 106 -34.41 29.34 40.65
C ASP A 106 -35.41 30.51 40.43
N VAL A 107 -36.69 30.35 40.76
CA VAL A 107 -37.31 30.70 42.06
C VAL A 107 -37.23 32.21 42.36
N ILE A 108 -38.37 32.90 42.24
CA ILE A 108 -39.12 33.65 43.30
C ILE A 108 -40.50 34.02 42.71
#